data_AF-A0A2R4MD35-F1
#
_entry.id   AF-A0A2R4MD35-F1
#
_cell.length_a   1.000
_cell.length_b   1.000
_cell.length_c   1.000
_cell.angle_alpha   90.00
_cell.angle_beta   90.00
_cell.angle_gamma   90.00
#
_symmetry.space_group_name_H-M   'P 1'
#
loop_
_entity.id
_entity.type
_entity.pdbx_description
1 polymer ?
#
loop_
_entity_poly.entity_id
_entity_poly.type
_entity_poly.pdbx_seq_one_letter_code
_entity_poly.pdbx_strand_id
1 'polypeptide(L)'
;MRWVNLGLLLTSFCALILVYAQKYHAEDLSVQVAALEDDIAEKTQELGTLKADWAYLNQPGRLQPIVERHAAVLNLEPIKTEQYQRIEDIPMRPAGPDQDGLEALLLSLEAGVDPNEMSELPSVGPTPPERRP
;
A
#
# COMPACT_ATOMS: atom_id res chain seq x y z
N MET A 1 28.55 -17.29 65.27
CA MET A 1 29.64 -16.93 64.35
C MET A 1 29.82 -17.92 63.19
N ARG A 2 29.92 -19.24 63.41
CA ARG A 2 30.12 -20.24 62.31
C ARG A 2 29.00 -20.26 61.25
N TRP A 3 27.75 -20.09 61.68
CA TRP A 3 26.57 -20.03 60.80
C TRP A 3 26.57 -18.82 59.86
N VAL A 4 27.04 -17.67 60.33
CA VAL A 4 27.14 -16.45 59.53
C VAL A 4 28.16 -16.63 58.40
N ASN A 5 29.33 -17.21 58.72
CA ASN A 5 30.36 -17.51 57.71
C ASN A 5 29.88 -18.51 56.67
N LEU A 6 29.13 -19.53 57.10
CA LEU A 6 28.54 -20.52 56.18
C LEU A 6 27.51 -19.88 55.25
N GLY A 7 26.68 -18.97 55.76
CA GLY A 7 25.75 -18.19 54.94
C GLY A 7 26.49 -17.33 53.90
N LEU A 8 27.55 -16.65 54.30
CA LEU A 8 28.40 -15.84 53.41
C LEU A 8 29.05 -16.66 52.29
N LEU A 9 29.53 -17.86 52.60
CA LEU A 9 30.07 -18.76 51.59
C LEU A 9 28.99 -19.25 50.63
N LEU A 10 27.80 -19.57 51.14
CA LEU A 10 26.71 -20.08 50.31
C LEU A 10 26.16 -19.01 49.37
N THR A 11 26.02 -17.76 49.84
CA THR A 11 25.61 -16.65 48.97
C THR A 11 26.66 -16.34 47.91
N SER A 12 27.95 -16.35 48.28
CA SER A 12 29.05 -16.17 47.32
C SER A 12 29.07 -17.26 46.24
N PHE A 13 28.89 -18.52 46.64
CA PHE A 13 28.86 -19.64 45.70
C PHE A 13 27.63 -19.58 44.79
N CYS A 14 26.46 -19.22 45.33
CA CYS A 14 25.25 -19.00 44.54
C CYS A 14 25.44 -17.87 43.51
N ALA A 15 26.04 -16.74 43.92
CA ALA A 15 26.34 -15.64 43.00
C ALA A 15 27.30 -16.07 41.87
N LEU A 16 28.32 -16.88 42.18
CA LEU A 16 29.25 -17.42 41.17
C LEU A 16 28.52 -18.28 40.13
N ILE A 17 27.63 -19.16 40.58
CA ILE A 17 26.83 -20.02 39.69
C ILE A 17 25.92 -19.16 38.79
N LEU A 18 25.23 -18.16 39.36
CA LEU A 18 24.34 -17.27 38.61
C LEU A 18 25.09 -16.49 37.53
N VAL A 19 26.26 -15.93 37.86
CA VAL A 19 27.09 -15.19 36.89
C VAL A 19 27.57 -16.12 35.77
N TYR A 20 27.99 -17.34 36.10
CA TYR A 20 28.42 -18.30 35.11
C TYR A 20 27.28 -18.72 34.17
N ALA A 21 26.09 -18.98 34.72
CA ALA A 21 24.90 -19.27 33.93
C ALA A 21 24.55 -18.09 32.99
N GLN A 22 24.59 -16.85 33.50
CA GLN A 22 24.33 -15.65 32.70
C GLN A 22 25.33 -15.49 31.54
N LYS A 23 26.61 -15.75 31.79
CA LYS A 23 27.64 -15.72 30.75
C LYS A 23 27.35 -16.76 29.65
N TYR A 24 26.98 -17.98 30.05
CA TYR A 24 26.70 -19.06 29.10
C TYR A 24 25.48 -18.76 28.23
N HIS A 25 24.42 -18.18 28.81
CA HIS A 25 23.24 -17.75 28.08
C HIS A 25 23.52 -16.62 27.07
N ALA A 26 24.45 -15.72 27.39
CA ALA A 26 24.84 -14.63 26.48
C ALA A 26 25.63 -15.13 25.26
N GLU A 27 26.47 -16.15 25.45
CA GLU A 27 27.32 -16.71 24.40
C GLU A 27 26.48 -17.52 23.39
N ASP A 28 25.49 -18.29 23.86
CA ASP A 28 24.58 -19.06 22.99
C ASP A 28 23.67 -18.18 22.13
N LEU A 29 23.23 -17.04 22.66
CA LEU A 29 22.45 -16.05 21.90
C LEU A 29 23.30 -15.37 20.82
N SER A 30 24.57 -15.07 21.10
CA SER A 30 25.47 -14.45 20.12
C SER A 30 25.76 -15.36 18.93
N VAL A 31 25.91 -16.67 19.17
CA VAL A 31 26.12 -17.66 18.11
C VAL A 31 24.89 -17.80 17.21
N GLN A 32 23.69 -17.82 17.80
CA GLN A 32 22.44 -17.90 17.04
C GLN A 32 22.19 -16.66 16.19
N VAL A 33 22.48 -15.47 16.72
CA VAL A 33 22.36 -14.22 15.96
C VAL A 33 23.34 -14.21 14.78
N ALA A 34 24.61 -14.58 15.01
CA ALA A 34 25.61 -14.63 13.94
C ALA A 34 25.23 -15.61 12.83
N ALA A 35 24.74 -16.81 13.19
CA ALA A 35 24.27 -17.78 12.20
C ALA A 35 23.09 -17.25 11.37
N LEU A 36 22.16 -16.54 12.01
CA LEU A 36 21.02 -15.94 11.31
C LEU A 36 21.45 -14.78 10.39
N GLU A 37 22.43 -13.98 10.80
CA GLU A 37 23.00 -12.92 9.96
C GLU A 37 23.68 -13.49 8.70
N ASP A 38 24.42 -14.59 8.84
CA ASP A 38 25.04 -15.30 7.71
C ASP A 38 23.97 -15.87 6.75
N ASP A 39 22.92 -16.49 7.27
CA ASP A 39 21.80 -16.98 6.46
C ASP A 39 21.11 -15.84 5.67
N ILE A 40 20.91 -14.68 6.31
CA ILE A 40 20.33 -13.49 5.67
C ILE A 40 21.25 -12.97 4.57
N ALA A 41 22.57 -12.96 4.79
CA ALA A 41 23.54 -12.52 3.80
C ALA A 41 23.52 -13.43 2.56
N GLU A 42 23.47 -14.76 2.73
CA GLU A 42 23.37 -15.71 1.64
C GLU A 42 22.10 -15.49 0.81
N LYS A 43 20.94 -15.36 1.48
CA LYS A 43 19.65 -15.13 0.80
C LYS A 43 19.59 -13.79 0.08
N THR A 44 20.23 -12.76 0.63
CA THR A 44 20.29 -11.45 -0.02
C THR A 44 21.14 -11.48 -1.29
N GLN A 45 22.22 -12.28 -1.30
CA GLN A 45 23.04 -12.48 -2.49
C GLN A 45 22.24 -13.18 -3.61
N GLU A 46 21.48 -14.22 -3.27
CA GLU A 46 20.61 -14.93 -4.21
C GLU A 46 19.54 -14.00 -4.82
N LEU A 47 18.91 -13.17 -3.98
CA LEU A 47 17.97 -12.15 -4.43
C LEU A 47 18.63 -11.08 -5.31
N GLY A 48 19.89 -10.74 -5.06
CA GLY A 48 20.67 -9.80 -5.87
C GLY A 48 20.80 -10.27 -7.32
N THR A 49 21.13 -11.55 -7.53
CA THR A 49 21.21 -12.14 -8.87
C THR A 49 19.85 -12.15 -9.56
N LEU A 50 18.80 -12.60 -8.87
CA LEU A 50 17.45 -12.64 -9.44
C LEU A 50 16.93 -11.24 -9.82
N LYS A 51 17.25 -10.23 -9.01
CA LYS A 51 16.91 -8.84 -9.30
C LYS A 51 17.68 -8.29 -10.50
N ALA A 52 18.93 -8.70 -10.69
CA ALA A 52 19.71 -8.35 -11.87
C ALA A 52 19.08 -8.95 -13.14
N ASP A 53 18.64 -10.21 -13.09
CA ASP A 53 17.96 -10.87 -14.20
C ASP A 53 16.62 -10.18 -14.52
N TRP A 54 15.85 -9.82 -13.48
CA TRP A 54 14.61 -9.07 -13.65
C TRP A 54 14.85 -7.69 -14.25
N ALA A 55 15.88 -6.98 -13.80
CA ALA A 55 16.26 -5.68 -14.36
C ALA A 55 16.70 -5.81 -15.82
N TYR A 56 17.38 -6.89 -16.19
CA TYR A 56 17.75 -7.19 -17.58
C TYR A 56 16.52 -7.49 -18.45
N LEU A 57 15.54 -8.22 -17.93
CA LEU A 57 14.29 -8.51 -18.64
C LEU A 57 13.40 -7.28 -18.81
N ASN A 58 13.39 -6.36 -17.84
CA ASN A 58 12.54 -5.16 -17.86
C ASN A 58 13.19 -3.91 -18.47
N GLN A 59 14.28 -4.05 -19.21
CA GLN A 59 14.94 -2.90 -19.83
C GLN A 59 13.97 -2.19 -20.81
N PRO A 60 13.67 -0.89 -20.61
CA PRO A 60 12.65 -0.18 -21.37
C PRO A 60 12.96 -0.13 -22.88
N GLY A 61 14.24 -0.05 -23.27
CA GLY A 61 14.66 -0.09 -24.67
C GLY A 61 14.38 -1.42 -25.39
N ARG A 62 14.18 -2.52 -24.65
CA ARG A 62 13.75 -3.82 -25.21
C ARG A 62 12.24 -3.97 -25.22
N LEU A 63 11.54 -3.39 -24.24
CA LEU A 63 10.08 -3.43 -24.14
C LEU A 63 9.40 -2.50 -25.14
N GLN A 64 9.95 -1.30 -25.38
CA GLN A 64 9.41 -0.32 -26.34
C GLN A 64 9.13 -0.89 -27.74
N PRO A 65 10.08 -1.53 -28.43
CA PRO A 65 9.82 -2.06 -29.78
C PRO A 65 8.81 -3.23 -29.80
N ILE A 66 8.71 -3.99 -28.70
CA ILE A 66 7.72 -5.07 -28.57
C ILE A 66 6.32 -4.48 -28.37
N VAL A 67 6.19 -3.48 -27.50
CA VAL A 67 4.95 -2.74 -27.26
C VAL A 67 4.49 -2.04 -28.54
N GLU A 68 5.40 -1.39 -29.27
CA GLU A 68 5.10 -0.76 -30.57
C GLU A 68 4.62 -1.77 -31.61
N ARG A 69 5.27 -2.93 -31.73
CA ARG A 69 4.84 -4.00 -32.64
C ARG A 69 3.45 -4.55 -32.30
N HIS A 70 3.12 -4.65 -31.02
CA HIS A 70 1.85 -5.19 -30.54
C HIS A 70 0.82 -4.12 -30.21
N ALA A 71 1.07 -2.85 -30.54
CA ALA A 71 0.19 -1.73 -30.23
C ALA A 71 -1.24 -1.93 -30.74
N ALA A 72 -1.42 -2.58 -31.89
CA ALA A 72 -2.73 -2.90 -32.46
C ALA A 72 -3.55 -3.92 -31.65
N VAL A 73 -2.89 -4.79 -30.89
CA VAL A 73 -3.56 -5.79 -30.00
C VAL A 73 -3.71 -5.22 -28.59
N LEU A 74 -2.71 -4.46 -28.14
CA LEU A 74 -2.64 -3.92 -26.78
C LEU A 74 -3.46 -2.64 -26.60
N ASN A 75 -3.85 -1.96 -27.69
CA ASN A 75 -4.57 -0.68 -27.72
C ASN A 75 -3.99 0.35 -26.74
N LEU A 76 -2.67 0.30 -26.54
CA LEU A 76 -1.92 1.19 -25.66
C LEU A 76 -1.47 2.38 -26.48
N GLU A 77 -2.25 3.46 -26.42
CA GLU A 77 -1.80 4.76 -26.89
C GLU A 77 -0.87 5.36 -25.81
N PRO A 78 0.33 5.84 -26.18
CA PRO A 78 1.20 6.52 -25.21
C PRO A 78 0.45 7.69 -24.59
N ILE A 79 0.47 7.78 -23.26
CA ILE A 79 -0.14 8.87 -22.50
C ILE A 79 0.39 10.20 -23.06
N LYS A 80 -0.52 11.01 -23.60
CA LYS A 80 -0.17 12.33 -24.16
C LYS A 80 0.09 13.29 -22.99
N THR A 81 1.10 14.14 -23.13
CA THR A 81 1.49 15.13 -22.10
C THR A 81 0.32 16.01 -21.65
N GLU A 82 -0.67 16.22 -22.52
CA GLU A 82 -1.92 16.95 -22.25
C GLU A 82 -2.81 16.32 -21.16
N GLN A 83 -2.62 15.03 -20.85
CA GLN A 83 -3.34 14.31 -19.80
C GLN A 83 -2.72 14.56 -18.39
N TYR A 84 -1.53 15.15 -18.32
CA TYR A 84 -0.93 15.62 -17.07
C TYR A 84 -1.49 17.01 -16.74
N GLN A 85 -2.74 17.06 -16.28
CA GLN A 85 -3.24 18.29 -15.65
C GLN A 85 -2.74 18.36 -14.21
N ARG A 86 -2.41 19.57 -13.75
CA ARG A 86 -2.01 19.78 -12.35
C ARG A 86 -3.26 19.52 -11.50
N ILE A 87 -3.08 19.02 -10.27
CA ILE A 87 -4.23 18.78 -9.36
C ILE A 87 -5.06 20.06 -9.16
N GLU A 88 -4.42 21.21 -9.27
CA GLU A 88 -5.02 22.55 -9.23
C GLU A 88 -5.93 22.88 -10.42
N ASP A 89 -5.76 22.19 -11.56
CA ASP A 89 -6.55 22.35 -12.78
C ASP A 89 -7.78 21.41 -12.82
N ILE A 90 -7.91 20.52 -11.82
CA ILE A 90 -9.08 19.64 -11.70
C ILE A 90 -10.27 20.51 -11.25
N PRO A 91 -11.36 20.61 -12.04
CA PRO A 91 -12.52 21.38 -11.64
C PRO A 91 -13.08 20.83 -10.32
N MET A 92 -13.46 21.73 -9.42
CA MET A 92 -14.13 21.37 -8.18
C MET A 92 -15.32 20.45 -8.51
N ARG A 93 -15.44 19.34 -7.79
CA ARG A 93 -16.59 18.43 -7.92
C ARG A 93 -17.86 19.29 -7.89
N PRO A 94 -18.73 19.22 -8.92
CA PRO A 94 -19.98 19.98 -8.90
C PRO A 94 -20.71 19.67 -7.59
N ALA A 95 -21.39 20.68 -7.01
CA ALA A 95 -22.24 20.47 -5.85
C ALA A 95 -23.10 19.22 -6.10
N GLY A 96 -23.18 18.35 -5.09
CA GLY A 96 -23.65 16.97 -5.22
C GLY A 96 -24.95 16.85 -6.02
N PRO A 97 -25.24 15.63 -6.54
CA PRO A 97 -26.34 15.40 -7.46
C PRO A 97 -27.61 16.08 -6.95
N ASP A 98 -28.25 16.82 -7.84
CA ASP A 98 -29.56 17.43 -7.62
C ASP A 98 -30.45 16.40 -6.94
N GLN A 99 -30.84 16.66 -5.70
CA GLN A 99 -31.56 15.67 -4.88
C GLN A 99 -32.88 15.32 -5.56
N ASP A 100 -33.49 16.29 -6.21
CA ASP A 100 -34.71 16.14 -7.00
C ASP A 100 -34.47 15.23 -8.23
N GLY A 101 -33.35 15.41 -8.93
CA GLY A 101 -32.91 14.52 -10.01
C GLY A 101 -32.59 13.09 -9.54
N LEU A 102 -31.97 12.93 -8.37
CA LEU A 102 -31.70 11.62 -7.77
C LEU A 102 -32.99 10.89 -7.38
N GLU A 103 -33.94 11.61 -6.76
CA GLU A 103 -35.24 11.06 -6.38
C GLU A 103 -36.03 10.63 -7.61
N ALA A 104 -36.02 11.41 -8.70
CA ALA A 104 -36.67 11.05 -9.96
C ALA A 104 -36.07 9.77 -10.59
N LEU A 105 -34.74 9.62 -10.55
CA LEU A 105 -34.04 8.42 -11.06
C LEU A 105 -34.32 7.17 -10.21
N LEU A 106 -34.40 7.33 -8.89
CA LEU A 106 -34.75 6.24 -7.98
C LEU A 106 -36.20 5.80 -8.18
N LEU A 107 -37.11 6.75 -8.39
CA LEU A 107 -38.53 6.47 -8.66
C LEU A 107 -38.72 5.75 -10.00
N SER A 108 -37.96 6.13 -11.04
CA SER A 108 -38.04 5.46 -12.35
C SER A 108 -37.50 4.03 -12.29
N LEU A 109 -36.46 3.78 -11.49
CA LEU A 109 -35.90 2.45 -11.27
C LEU A 109 -36.87 1.55 -10.49
N GLU A 110 -37.55 2.09 -9.47
CA GLU A 110 -38.63 1.41 -8.73
C GLU A 110 -39.84 1.11 -9.65
N ALA A 111 -40.14 2.00 -10.59
CA ALA A 111 -41.20 1.83 -11.58
C ALA A 111 -40.82 0.89 -12.75
N GLY A 112 -39.58 0.42 -12.81
CA GLY A 112 -39.09 -0.47 -13.88
C GLY A 112 -38.94 0.20 -15.26
N VAL A 113 -38.83 1.52 -15.30
CA VAL A 113 -38.67 2.33 -16.53
C VAL A 113 -37.20 2.69 -16.72
N ASP A 114 -36.66 2.47 -17.92
CA ASP A 114 -35.26 2.77 -18.26
C ASP A 114 -35.00 4.30 -18.18
N PRO A 115 -34.05 4.76 -17.33
CA PRO A 115 -33.75 6.18 -17.16
C PRO A 115 -33.30 6.91 -18.43
N ASN A 116 -32.83 6.17 -19.44
CA ASN A 116 -32.33 6.76 -20.68
C ASN A 116 -33.44 7.28 -21.61
N GLU A 117 -34.70 6.88 -21.41
CA GLU A 117 -35.84 7.37 -22.20
C GLU A 117 -36.41 8.73 -21.70
N MET A 118 -35.98 9.21 -20.53
CA MET A 118 -36.44 10.50 -19.96
C MET A 118 -35.55 11.71 -20.29
N SER A 119 -34.44 11.54 -21.04
CA SER A 119 -33.54 12.65 -21.43
C SER A 119 -34.19 13.67 -22.38
N GLU A 120 -35.42 13.45 -22.86
CA GLU A 120 -36.14 14.34 -23.79
C GLU A 120 -37.15 15.30 -23.12
N LEU A 121 -37.33 15.27 -21.80
CA LEU A 121 -38.19 16.23 -21.12
C LEU A 121 -37.47 17.59 -20.95
N PRO A 122 -38.16 18.72 -21.22
CA PRO A 122 -37.52 20.03 -21.24
C PRO A 122 -36.93 20.33 -19.87
N SER A 123 -35.66 20.73 -19.87
CA SER A 123 -34.96 21.28 -18.72
C SER A 123 -35.81 22.36 -18.07
N VAL A 124 -36.46 22.05 -16.95
CA VAL A 124 -37.06 23.06 -16.08
C VAL A 124 -35.88 23.81 -15.47
N GLY A 125 -35.54 24.95 -16.07
CA GLY A 125 -34.48 25.83 -15.59
C GLY A 125 -34.76 26.31 -14.16
N PRO A 126 -33.74 26.77 -13.43
CA PRO A 126 -33.85 27.08 -12.01
C PRO A 126 -34.92 28.16 -11.77
N THR A 127 -35.92 27.84 -10.95
CA THR A 127 -36.91 28.78 -10.45
C THR A 127 -36.22 29.93 -9.70
N PRO A 128 -36.41 31.21 -10.10
CA PRO A 128 -35.81 32.34 -9.40
C PRO A 128 -36.30 32.45 -7.95
N PRO A 129 -35.45 32.89 -7.00
CA PRO A 129 -35.85 33.00 -5.60
C PRO A 129 -36.90 34.11 -5.41
N GLU A 130 -38.07 33.70 -4.89
CA GLU A 130 -39.18 34.58 -4.54
C GLU A 130 -38.77 35.51 -3.38
N ARG A 131 -38.60 36.81 -3.68
CA ARG A 131 -38.46 37.85 -2.64
C ARG A 131 -39.81 38.09 -1.99
N ARG A 132 -39.93 37.78 -0.70
CA ARG A 132 -41.05 38.21 0.15
C ARG A 132 -40.62 39.43 1.00
N PRO A 133 -41.47 40.45 1.20
CA PRO A 133 -41.14 41.70 1.90
C PRO A 133 -40.76 41.51 3.38
#